data_AF-A0A8H7VBK1-F1
#
_entry.id   AF-A0A8H7VBK1-F1
#
_cell.length_a   1.000
_cell.length_b   1.000
_cell.length_c   1.000
_cell.angle_alpha   90.00
_cell.angle_beta   90.00
_cell.angle_gamma   90.00
#
_symmetry.space_group_name_H-M   'P 1'
#
loop_
_entity.id
_entity.type
_entity.pdbx_description
1 polymer ?
#
loop_
_entity_poly.entity_id
_entity_poly.type
_entity_poly.pdbx_seq_one_letter_code
_entity_poly.pdbx_strand_id
1 'polypeptide(L)'
;MTTTIGLEAWEARRAAWITPNEDYKANAEQLKVNAEKCKSLVEQEGQRIAIYKHLVLQRETFRTPIPLQHVIPILVTGWQEDGLWPKGMNVQEKSD
;
A
#
# COMPACT_ATOMS: atom_id res chain seq x y z
N MET A 1 -10.93 -32.01 -8.11
CA MET A 1 -11.15 -31.04 -9.20
C MET A 1 -11.90 -29.83 -8.64
N THR A 2 -11.27 -28.94 -7.87
CA THR A 2 -11.94 -27.77 -7.26
C THR A 2 -10.98 -26.62 -6.91
N THR A 3 -9.84 -26.49 -7.60
CA THR A 3 -8.84 -25.42 -7.34
C THR A 3 -8.98 -24.19 -8.24
N THR A 4 -9.82 -24.25 -9.27
CA THR A 4 -9.98 -23.17 -10.27
C THR A 4 -10.90 -22.02 -9.82
N ILE A 5 -11.96 -22.31 -9.06
CA ILE A 5 -12.96 -21.29 -8.65
C ILE A 5 -12.34 -20.18 -7.79
N GLY A 6 -11.42 -20.55 -6.88
CA GLY A 6 -10.75 -19.59 -6.01
C GLY A 6 -9.78 -18.68 -6.77
N LEU A 7 -9.05 -19.24 -7.73
CA LEU A 7 -8.10 -18.50 -8.55
C LEU A 7 -8.82 -17.52 -9.49
N GLU A 8 -9.87 -17.97 -10.19
CA GLU A 8 -10.66 -17.13 -11.08
C GLU A 8 -11.33 -15.96 -10.31
N ALA A 9 -11.88 -16.24 -9.13
CA ALA A 9 -12.47 -15.20 -8.28
C ALA A 9 -11.42 -14.18 -7.79
N TRP A 10 -10.21 -14.65 -7.46
CA TRP A 10 -9.09 -13.79 -7.10
C TRP A 10 -8.64 -12.92 -8.28
N GLU A 11 -8.43 -13.51 -9.45
CA GLU A 11 -7.99 -12.82 -10.66
C GLU A 11 -9.00 -11.77 -11.12
N ALA A 12 -10.29 -12.09 -11.12
CA ALA A 12 -11.35 -11.15 -11.44
C ALA A 12 -11.37 -9.94 -10.49
N ARG A 13 -11.21 -10.19 -9.18
CA ARG A 13 -11.17 -9.13 -8.17
C ARG A 13 -9.90 -8.29 -8.28
N ARG A 14 -8.74 -8.92 -8.53
CA ARG A 14 -7.49 -8.23 -8.80
C ARG A 14 -7.60 -7.34 -10.03
N ALA A 15 -8.18 -7.84 -11.13
CA ALA A 15 -8.39 -7.08 -12.35
C ALA A 15 -9.25 -5.83 -12.12
N ALA A 16 -10.32 -5.95 -11.34
CA ALA A 16 -11.17 -4.82 -10.96
C ALA A 16 -10.41 -3.78 -10.12
N TRP A 17 -9.52 -4.21 -9.22
CA TRP A 17 -8.73 -3.31 -8.38
C TRP A 17 -7.62 -2.57 -9.13
N ILE A 18 -7.01 -3.20 -10.13
CA ILE A 18 -5.92 -2.58 -10.91
C ILE A 18 -6.41 -1.76 -12.10
N THR A 19 -7.69 -1.90 -12.48
CA THR A 19 -8.27 -1.15 -13.60
C THR A 19 -8.68 0.24 -13.11
N PRO A 20 -8.09 1.34 -13.64
CA PRO A 20 -8.42 2.68 -13.20
C PRO A 20 -9.87 3.05 -13.53
N ASN A 21 -10.64 3.47 -12.53
CA ASN A 21 -11.99 4.01 -12.73
C ASN A 21 -11.95 5.42 -13.36
N GLU A 22 -13.11 5.95 -13.76
CA GLU A 22 -13.18 7.26 -14.41
C GLU A 22 -12.73 8.41 -13.50
N ASP A 23 -13.05 8.33 -12.21
CA ASP A 23 -12.59 9.30 -11.21
C ASP A 23 -11.06 9.36 -11.12
N TYR A 24 -10.39 8.21 -11.15
CA TYR A 24 -8.94 8.14 -11.18
C TYR A 24 -8.38 8.77 -12.44
N LYS A 25 -8.98 8.49 -13.61
CA LYS A 25 -8.55 9.05 -14.89
C LYS A 25 -8.70 10.57 -14.91
N ALA A 26 -9.81 11.08 -14.40
CA ALA A 26 -10.09 12.53 -14.32
C ALA A 26 -9.12 13.26 -13.39
N ASN A 27 -8.61 12.59 -12.34
CA ASN A 27 -7.76 13.18 -11.32
C ASN A 27 -6.29 12.72 -11.38
N ALA A 28 -5.88 12.02 -12.44
CA ALA A 28 -4.62 11.30 -12.51
C ALA A 28 -3.39 12.19 -12.21
N GLU A 29 -3.35 13.40 -12.75
CA GLU A 29 -2.23 14.33 -12.52
C GLU A 29 -2.18 14.84 -11.08
N GLN A 30 -3.34 15.15 -10.48
CA GLN A 30 -3.38 15.56 -9.08
C GLN A 30 -2.95 14.42 -8.15
N LEU A 31 -3.33 13.17 -8.47
CA LEU A 31 -2.90 11.98 -7.74
C LEU A 31 -1.39 11.76 -7.84
N LYS A 32 -0.78 11.98 -9.02
CA LYS A 32 0.68 11.94 -9.18
C LYS A 32 1.39 13.00 -8.33
N VAL A 33 0.91 14.24 -8.35
CA VAL A 33 1.46 15.32 -7.52
C VAL A 33 1.35 14.98 -6.03
N ASN A 34 0.22 14.44 -5.59
CA ASN A 34 0.03 13.99 -4.21
C ASN A 34 0.98 12.83 -3.86
N ALA A 35 1.20 11.91 -4.80
CA ALA A 35 2.12 10.80 -4.61
C ALA A 35 3.58 11.23 -4.45
N GLU A 36 4.03 12.23 -5.21
CA GLU A 36 5.38 12.78 -5.04
C GLU A 36 5.52 13.54 -3.72
N LYS A 37 4.47 14.27 -3.29
CA LYS A 37 4.47 14.91 -1.96
C LYS A 37 4.52 13.90 -0.81
N CYS A 38 3.84 12.77 -0.96
CA CYS A 38 3.87 11.71 0.05
C CYS A 38 5.19 10.94 0.09
N LYS A 39 5.99 10.97 -0.97
CA LYS A 39 7.25 10.22 -1.07
C LYS A 39 8.22 10.60 0.05
N SER A 40 8.42 11.89 0.29
CA SER A 40 9.31 12.37 1.35
C SER A 40 8.84 11.98 2.76
N LEU A 41 7.55 11.72 2.96
CA LEU A 41 6.97 11.28 4.24
C LEU A 41 7.20 9.79 4.52
N VAL A 42 7.54 9.00 3.51
CA VAL A 42 7.75 7.54 3.64
C VAL A 42 9.18 7.11 3.32
N GLU A 43 10.07 8.04 2.97
CA GLU A 43 11.49 7.74 2.71
C GLU A 43 12.21 7.29 3.98
N GLN A 44 11.92 7.91 5.13
CA GLN A 44 12.58 7.60 6.39
C GLN A 44 11.85 6.53 7.20
N GLU A 45 12.60 5.56 7.73
CA GLU A 45 12.06 4.46 8.53
C GLU A 45 11.31 4.94 9.77
N GLY A 46 11.85 5.93 10.50
CA GLY A 46 11.18 6.50 11.67
C GLY A 46 9.83 7.14 11.35
N GLN A 47 9.67 7.74 10.17
CA GLN A 47 8.40 8.29 9.72
C GLN A 47 7.41 7.19 9.35
N ARG A 48 7.88 6.12 8.67
CA ARG A 48 7.05 4.94 8.39
C ARG A 48 6.50 4.32 9.67
N ILE A 49 7.32 4.18 10.71
CA ILE A 49 6.91 3.71 12.03
C ILE A 49 5.85 4.63 12.65
N ALA A 50 6.06 5.94 12.63
CA ALA A 50 5.10 6.89 13.19
C ALA A 50 3.75 6.80 12.46
N ILE A 51 3.75 6.79 11.12
CA ILE A 51 2.55 6.67 10.30
C ILE A 51 1.85 5.34 10.56
N TYR A 52 2.59 4.23 10.70
CA TYR A 52 2.04 2.93 11.07
C TYR A 52 1.32 2.98 12.41
N LYS A 53 1.93 3.58 13.45
CA LYS A 53 1.32 3.71 14.78
C LYS A 53 0.02 4.52 14.74
N HIS A 54 0.00 5.64 14.01
CA HIS A 54 -1.21 6.44 13.81
C HIS A 54 -2.31 5.65 13.07
N LEU A 55 -1.97 4.96 11.97
CA LEU A 55 -2.93 4.22 11.16
C LEU A 55 -3.48 2.96 11.84
N VAL A 56 -2.60 2.13 12.38
CA VAL A 56 -2.92 0.75 12.78
C VAL A 56 -3.26 0.66 14.25
N LEU A 57 -2.46 1.29 15.11
CA LEU A 57 -2.66 1.24 16.55
C LEU A 57 -3.70 2.26 17.00
N GLN A 58 -3.59 3.50 16.53
CA GLN A 58 -4.50 4.59 16.93
C GLN A 58 -5.75 4.69 16.04
N ARG A 59 -5.75 4.03 14.87
CA ARG A 59 -6.88 4.01 13.91
C ARG A 59 -7.29 5.41 13.43
N GLU A 60 -6.31 6.30 13.32
CA GLU A 60 -6.53 7.65 12.83
C GLU A 60 -6.66 7.66 11.30
N THR A 61 -7.50 8.55 10.79
CA THR A 61 -7.67 8.79 9.35
C THR A 61 -6.90 10.02 8.92
N PHE A 62 -6.13 9.91 7.84
CA PHE A 62 -5.47 11.08 7.26
C PHE A 62 -6.44 11.96 6.47
N ARG A 63 -6.25 13.28 6.58
CA ARG A 63 -6.98 14.27 5.77
C ARG A 63 -6.64 14.16 4.28
N THR A 64 -5.41 13.74 3.99
CA THR A 64 -4.93 13.50 2.63
C THR A 64 -4.78 12.00 2.42
N PRO A 65 -5.38 11.42 1.37
CA PRO A 65 -5.20 10.02 1.08
C PRO A 65 -3.73 9.72 0.75
N ILE A 66 -3.18 8.69 1.38
CA ILE A 66 -1.84 8.18 1.08
C ILE A 66 -1.97 7.17 -0.07
N PRO A 67 -1.21 7.33 -1.17
CA PRO A 67 -1.20 6.34 -2.24
C PRO A 67 -0.79 4.96 -1.76
N LEU A 68 -1.46 3.91 -2.27
CA LEU A 68 -1.22 2.53 -1.88
C LEU A 68 0.26 2.09 -2.01
N GLN A 69 0.98 2.58 -3.03
CA GLN A 69 2.40 2.30 -3.21
C GLN A 69 3.27 2.69 -2.00
N HIS A 70 2.85 3.72 -1.25
CA HIS A 70 3.56 4.20 -0.07
C HIS A 70 3.08 3.50 1.21
N VAL A 71 1.84 3.01 1.22
CA VAL A 71 1.25 2.29 2.36
C VAL A 71 1.93 0.95 2.60
N ILE A 72 2.29 0.21 1.55
CA ILE A 72 2.92 -1.11 1.70
C ILE A 72 4.25 -1.02 2.49
N PRO A 73 5.21 -0.15 2.13
CA PRO A 73 6.42 0.06 2.93
C PRO A 73 6.17 0.44 4.39
N ILE A 74 5.15 1.27 4.65
CA ILE A 74 4.74 1.66 6.01
C ILE A 74 4.33 0.42 6.82
N LEU A 75 3.43 -0.40 6.27
CA LEU A 75 2.93 -1.59 6.94
C LEU A 75 4.04 -2.62 7.18
N VAL A 76 4.89 -2.87 6.19
CA VAL A 76 6.02 -3.81 6.33
C VAL A 76 6.97 -3.34 7.43
N THR A 77 7.29 -2.05 7.47
CA THR A 77 8.18 -1.49 8.51
C THR A 77 7.55 -1.68 9.90
N GLY A 78 6.26 -1.38 10.06
CA GLY A 78 5.54 -1.58 11.33
C GLY A 78 5.45 -3.04 11.76
N TRP A 79 5.15 -3.96 10.83
CA TRP A 79 5.12 -5.39 11.13
C TRP A 79 6.50 -5.94 11.49
N GLN A 80 7.58 -5.40 10.92
CA GLN A 80 8.95 -5.74 11.34
C GLN A 80 9.27 -5.23 12.75
N GLU A 81 8.76 -4.06 13.14
CA GLU A 81 8.86 -3.53 14.50
C GLU A 81 8.10 -4.42 15.50
N ASP A 82 6.89 -4.87 15.13
CA ASP A 82 6.04 -5.73 15.95
C ASP A 82 6.49 -7.20 15.96
N GLY A 83 7.51 -7.58 15.18
CA GLY A 83 7.99 -8.96 15.06
C GLY A 83 7.06 -9.89 14.26
N LEU A 84 6.07 -9.33 13.56
CA LEU A 84 5.11 -10.04 12.70
C LEU A 84 5.65 -10.31 11.30
N TRP A 85 6.73 -9.62 10.91
CA TRP A 85 7.39 -9.78 9.62
C TRP A 85 8.92 -9.91 9.79
N PRO A 86 9.60 -10.80 9.04
CA PRO A 86 11.06 -10.97 9.16
C PRO A 86 11.82 -9.70 8.79
N LYS A 87 12.81 -9.33 9.62
CA LYS A 87 13.72 -8.21 9.33
C LYS A 87 14.55 -8.51 8.08
N GLY A 88 14.68 -7.51 7.20
CA GLY A 88 15.45 -7.64 5.95
C GLY A 88 14.71 -8.28 4.77
N MET A 89 13.47 -8.77 4.98
CA MET A 89 12.63 -9.26 3.89
C MET A 89 11.83 -8.09 3.29
N ASN A 90 12.35 -7.50 2.21
CA ASN A 90 11.60 -6.56 1.40
C ASN A 90 10.76 -7.31 0.37
N VAL A 91 9.51 -6.87 0.15
CA VAL A 91 8.66 -7.40 -0.93
C VAL A 91 9.36 -7.08 -2.25
N GLN A 92 9.83 -8.11 -2.96
CA GLN A 92 10.39 -7.93 -4.29
C GLN A 92 9.26 -7.52 -5.25
N GLU A 93 9.39 -6.37 -5.90
CA GLU A 93 8.37 -5.84 -6.84
C GLU A 93 8.24 -6.68 -8.12
N LYS A 94 9.13 -7.66 -8.33
CA LYS A 94 9.14 -8.50 -9.53
C LYS A 94 9.25 -9.96 -9.14
N SER A 95 8.21 -10.72 -9.50
CA SER A 95 8.38 -12.13 -9.83
C SER A 95 8.96 -12.17 -11.25
N ASP A 96 10.04 -12.93 -11.44
CA ASP A 96 10.40 -13.44 -12.78
C ASP A 96 9.23 -14.18 -13.43
#